data_AF-A0A257M1U8-F1
#
_entry.id   AF-A0A257M1U8-F1
#
_cell.length_a   1.000
_cell.length_b   1.000
_cell.length_c   1.000
_cell.angle_alpha   90.00
_cell.angle_beta   90.00
_cell.angle_gamma   90.00
#
_symmetry.space_group_name_H-M   'P 1'
#
loop_
_entity.id
_entity.type
_entity.pdbx_description
1 polymer ?
#
loop_
_entity_poly.entity_id
_entity_poly.type
_entity_poly.pdbx_seq_one_letter_code
_entity_poly.pdbx_strand_id
1 'polypeptide(L)' 'MEIRFDLTPCEETGGYVARWDDPAGGGICTQGDSFADLEMMLRDAVDGYFVDREKPDRIRLHFVSDPELAVA' A
#
# COMPACT_ATOMS: atom_id res chain seq x y z
N MET A 1 -4.58 14.12 8.34
CA MET A 1 -3.95 12.83 8.69
C MET A 1 -3.10 12.31 7.53
N GLU A 2 -2.05 11.51 7.79
CA GLU A 2 -1.28 10.82 6.75
C GLU A 2 -1.19 9.32 7.06
N ILE A 3 -1.28 8.48 6.02
CA ILE A 3 -1.04 7.03 6.12
C ILE A 3 0.10 6.59 5.21
N ARG A 4 0.84 5.57 5.64
CA ARG A 4 1.93 4.96 4.88
C ARG A 4 1.54 3.53 4.51
N PHE A 5 1.54 3.25 3.22
CA PHE A 5 1.46 1.88 2.72
C PHE A 5 2.86 1.29 2.58
N ASP A 6 2.99 0.05 3.01
CA ASP A 6 4.13 -0.79 2.73
C ASP A 6 3.89 -1.47 1.37
N LEU A 7 4.84 -1.30 0.45
CA LEU A 7 4.78 -1.80 -0.92
C LEU A 7 5.78 -2.92 -1.11
N THR A 8 5.32 -4.04 -1.65
CA THR A 8 6.18 -5.15 -2.07
C THR A 8 5.95 -5.48 -3.54
N PRO A 9 7.01 -5.82 -4.30
CA PRO A 9 6.84 -6.36 -5.64
C PRO A 9 6.16 -7.74 -5.56
N CYS A 10 5.29 -8.04 -6.52
CA CYS A 10 4.74 -9.38 -6.71
C CYS A 10 5.58 -10.09 -7.78
N GLU A 11 6.44 -11.03 -7.38
CA GLU A 11 7.35 -11.73 -8.30
C GLU A 11 6.60 -12.59 -9.34
N GLU A 12 5.39 -13.05 -9.01
CA GLU A 12 4.58 -13.89 -9.90
C GLU A 12 3.94 -13.10 -11.05
N THR A 13 3.50 -11.87 -10.79
CA THR A 13 2.79 -11.04 -11.78
C THR A 13 3.66 -9.91 -12.36
N GLY A 14 4.77 -9.56 -11.69
CA GLY A 14 5.57 -8.38 -12.00
C GLY A 14 4.95 -7.06 -11.52
N GLY A 15 3.82 -7.12 -10.80
CA GLY A 15 3.11 -5.97 -10.25
C GLY A 15 3.54 -5.59 -8.83
N TYR A 16 2.66 -4.87 -8.13
CA TYR A 16 2.90 -4.37 -6.78
C TYR A 16 1.71 -4.67 -5.86
N VAL A 17 2.01 -4.99 -4.61
CA VAL A 17 1.02 -5.10 -3.52
C VAL A 17 1.27 -3.95 -2.55
N ALA A 18 0.22 -3.23 -2.17
CA ALA A 18 0.27 -2.17 -1.16
C ALA A 18 -0.59 -2.56 0.04
N ARG A 19 -0.01 -2.47 1.24
CA ARG A 19 -0.67 -2.81 2.49
C ARG A 19 -0.56 -1.68 3.52
N TRP A 20 -1.67 -1.38 4.17
CA TRP A 20 -1.73 -0.50 5.34
C TRP A 20 -2.63 -1.14 6.39
N ASP A 21 -2.14 -1.27 7.61
CA ASP A 21 -2.90 -1.76 8.76
C ASP A 21 -3.42 -0.57 9.59
N ASP A 22 -4.73 -0.53 9.86
CA ASP A 22 -5.31 0.47 10.76
C ASP A 22 -5.05 0.03 12.21
N PRO A 23 -4.41 0.86 13.06
CA PRO A 23 -4.22 0.56 14.48
C PRO A 23 -5.52 0.26 15.26
N ALA A 24 -6.66 0.75 14.78
CA ALA A 24 -7.98 0.46 15.36
C ALA A 24 -8.60 -0.87 14.88
N GLY A 25 -7.95 -1.56 13.93
CA GLY A 25 -8.37 -2.85 13.40
C GLY A 25 -8.80 -2.81 11.92
N GLY A 26 -8.45 -3.87 11.19
CA GLY A 26 -8.62 -3.94 9.73
C GLY A 26 -7.49 -3.24 8.99
N GLY A 27 -7.77 -2.74 7.79
CA GLY A 27 -6.80 -2.06 6.96
C GLY A 27 -7.16 -2.11 5.48
N ILE A 28 -6.22 -1.69 4.65
CA ILE A 28 -6.33 -1.71 3.19
C ILE A 28 -5.23 -2.61 2.64
N CYS A 29 -5.62 -3.57 1.79
CA CYS A 29 -4.70 -4.37 0.99
C CYS A 29 -5.19 -4.35 -0.45
N THR A 30 -4.34 -3.90 -1.37
CA THR A 30 -4.67 -3.83 -2.79
C THR A 30 -3.45 -4.10 -3.65
N GLN A 31 -3.65 -4.35 -4.95
CA GLN A 31 -2.60 -4.68 -5.90
C GLN A 31 -2.81 -3.97 -7.23
N GLY A 32 -1.75 -3.86 -8.02
CA GLY A 32 -1.82 -3.36 -9.38
C GLY A 32 -0.64 -3.83 -10.22
N ASP A 33 -0.88 -4.06 -11.51
CA ASP A 33 0.14 -4.56 -12.45
C ASP A 33 1.19 -3.49 -12.78
N SER A 34 0.83 -2.22 -12.64
CA SER A 34 1.72 -1.06 -12.76
C SER A 34 1.50 -0.07 -11.61
N PHE A 35 2.39 0.91 -11.49
CA PHE A 35 2.19 2.03 -10.55
C PHE A 35 0.91 2.82 -10.82
N ALA A 36 0.55 3.01 -12.09
CA ALA A 36 -0.66 3.72 -12.46
C ALA A 36 -1.91 2.94 -12.02
N ASP A 37 -1.90 1.62 -12.22
CA ASP A 37 -3.00 0.74 -11.77
C ASP A 37 -3.09 0.70 -10.24
N LEU A 38 -1.95 0.55 -9.57
CA LEU A 38 -1.89 0.57 -8.11
C LEU A 38 -2.41 1.90 -7.54
N GLU A 39 -2.07 3.03 -8.16
CA GLU A 39 -2.56 4.34 -7.74
C GLU A 39 -4.10 4.44 -7.84
N MET A 40 -4.69 3.94 -8.93
CA MET A 40 -6.15 3.90 -9.09
C MET A 40 -6.79 3.03 -8.01
N MET A 41 -6.24 1.83 -7.79
CA MET A 41 -6.76 0.89 -6.79
C MET A 41 -6.61 1.41 -5.36
N LEU A 42 -5.53 2.13 -5.06
CA LEU A 42 -5.33 2.78 -3.76
C LEU A 42 -6.36 3.88 -3.50
N ARG A 43 -6.67 4.71 -4.49
CA ARG A 43 -7.69 5.77 -4.33
C ARG A 43 -9.06 5.18 -4.04
N ASP A 44 -9.48 4.18 -4.81
CA ASP A 44 -10.76 3.50 -4.60
C ASP A 44 -10.82 2.83 -3.22
N ALA A 45 -9.78 2.11 -2.83
CA ALA A 45 -9.73 1.43 -1.54
C ALA A 45 -9.72 2.42 -0.34
N VAL A 46 -9.00 3.54 -0.45
CA VAL A 46 -9.02 4.61 0.56
C VAL A 46 -10.39 5.27 0.62
N ASP A 47 -11.00 5.55 -0.52
CA ASP A 47 -12.34 6.14 -0.57
C ASP A 47 -13.38 5.22 0.07
N GLY A 48 -13.30 3.91 -0.19
CA GLY A 48 -14.17 2.91 0.40
C GLY A 48 -13.93 2.71 1.90
N TYR A 49 -12.68 2.62 2.35
CA TYR A 49 -12.35 2.40 3.76
C TYR A 49 -12.76 3.60 4.64
N PHE A 50 -12.58 4.82 4.13
CA PHE A 50 -12.84 6.07 4.85
C PHE A 50 -14.19 6.71 4.49
N VAL A 51 -15.15 5.97 3.91
CA VAL A 51 -16.43 6.52 3.46
C VAL A 51 -17.20 7.29 4.55
N ASP A 52 -17.18 6.78 5.79
CA ASP A 52 -17.85 7.36 6.97
C ASP A 52 -16.86 8.01 7.96
N ARG A 53 -15.63 8.28 7.52
CA ARG A 53 -14.53 8.76 8.38
C ARG A 53 -13.78 9.91 7.69
N GLU A 54 -12.93 10.61 8.46
CA GLU A 54 -12.02 11.58 7.87
C GLU A 54 -10.96 10.88 7.01
N LYS A 55 -10.87 11.26 5.75
CA LYS A 55 -9.86 10.73 4.81
C LYS A 55 -8.47 11.28 5.13
N PRO A 56 -7.39 10.53 4.85
CA PRO A 56 -6.05 11.06 4.93
C PRO A 56 -5.81 12.17 3.89
N ASP A 57 -5.11 13.24 4.27
CA ASP A 57 -4.72 14.33 3.37
C ASP A 57 -3.56 13.91 2.44
N ARG A 58 -2.84 12.86 2.84
CA ARG A 58 -1.67 12.37 2.12
C ARG A 58 -1.49 10.87 2.32
N ILE A 59 -1.12 10.22 1.22
CA ILE A 59 -0.72 8.81 1.18
C ILE A 59 0.77 8.77 0.86
N ARG A 60 1.55 8.01 1.64
CA ARG A 60 2.94 7.69 1.33
C ARG A 60 3.08 6.21 0.97
N LEU A 61 3.90 5.94 -0.04
CA LEU A 61 4.24 4.58 -0.47
C LEU A 61 5.68 4.30 -0.05
N HIS A 62 5.89 3.24 0.73
CA HIS A 62 7.20 2.82 1.20
C HIS A 62 7.54 1.46 0.62
N PHE A 63 8.53 1.41 -0.27
CA PHE A 63 9.05 0.15 -0.79
C PHE A 63 9.73 -0.62 0.33
N VAL A 64 9.11 -1.73 0.72
CA VAL A 64 9.72 -2.69 1.63
C VAL A 64 10.65 -3.56 0.79
N SER A 65 11.93 -3.43 1.07
CA SER A 65 12.97 -4.32 0.58
C SER A 65 13.59 -4.99 1.79
N ASP A 66 13.79 -6.30 1.73
CA ASP A 66 14.61 -6.98 2.72
C ASP A 66 16.09 -6.59 2.49
N PRO A 67 16.76 -5.99 3.48
CA PRO A 67 18.19 -5.71 3.36
C PRO A 67 18.96 -7.03 3.53
N GLU A 68 19.60 -7.50 2.46
CA GLU A 68 20.51 -8.64 2.52
C GLU A 68 21.92 -8.17 2.94
N LEU A 69 22.45 -8.75 4.02
CA LEU A 69 23.85 -8.60 4.41
C LEU A 69 24.63 -9.83 3.94
N ALA A 70 25.41 -9.68 2.88
CA ALA A 70 26.37 -10.72 2.48
C ALA A 70 27.45 -10.87 3.55
N VAL A 71 27.61 -12.08 4.08
CA VAL A 71 28.71 -12.46 4.97
C VAL A 71 29.66 -13.40 4.20
N ALA A 72 30.96 -13.10 4.28
CA ALA A 72 32.04 -13.86 3.64
C ALA A 72 32.61 -14.94 4.56
#